data_AF-A0A933JBH4-F1
#
_entry.id   AF-A0A933JBH4-F1
#
_cell.length_a   1.000
_cell.length_b   1.000
_cell.length_c   1.000
_cell.angle_alpha   90.00
_cell.angle_beta   90.00
_cell.angle_gamma   90.00
#
_symmetry.space_group_name_H-M   'P 1'
#
loop_
_entity.id
_entity.type
_entity.pdbx_description
1 polymer ?
#
loop_
_entity_poly.entity_id
_entity_poly.type
_entity_poly.pdbx_seq_one_letter_code
_entity_poly.pdbx_strand_id
1 'polypeptide(L)'
;MRPRNALPVPIVRQSNNYTCGTAALLAVLYYWQVYDGNESGLLSVTDTTAAEGTPPKGIVKGAQKYGLAAYYKEMVTIDGLRTALGGGETVILDIQAWPDKPKEMPWVQRREDGHYVVLTAMDVEYAYFMDP
;
A
#
# COMPACT_ATOMS: atom_id res chain seq x y z
N MET A 1 18.99 -10.63 -0.33
CA MET A 1 19.12 -10.36 -1.78
C MET A 1 17.71 -10.41 -2.36
N ARG A 2 17.30 -9.44 -3.20
CA ARG A 2 15.91 -9.36 -3.70
C ARG A 2 15.58 -10.57 -4.57
N PRO A 3 14.40 -11.21 -4.42
CA PRO A 3 14.01 -12.34 -5.27
C PRO A 3 14.00 -12.00 -6.77
N ARG A 4 14.36 -12.96 -7.62
CA ARG A 4 14.45 -12.77 -9.09
C ARG A 4 13.10 -12.43 -9.75
N ASN A 5 12.00 -12.83 -9.13
CA ASN A 5 10.63 -12.62 -9.58
C ASN A 5 9.97 -11.38 -8.96
N ALA A 6 10.75 -10.48 -8.35
CA ALA A 6 10.19 -9.30 -7.72
C ALA A 6 9.62 -8.32 -8.75
N LEU A 7 8.40 -7.85 -8.52
CA LEU A 7 7.77 -6.82 -9.36
C LEU A 7 8.60 -5.54 -9.28
N PRO A 8 9.08 -4.95 -10.40
CA PRO A 8 9.94 -3.77 -10.41
C PRO A 8 9.19 -2.47 -10.04
N VAL A 9 8.46 -2.46 -8.93
CA VAL A 9 7.81 -1.28 -8.35
C VAL A 9 8.88 -0.21 -8.04
N PRO A 10 8.74 1.02 -8.57
CA PRO A 10 9.67 2.11 -8.28
C PRO A 10 9.69 2.48 -6.79
N ILE A 11 10.85 2.91 -6.32
CA ILE A 11 10.99 3.46 -4.97
C ILE A 11 10.37 4.85 -4.95
N VAL A 12 9.42 5.06 -4.06
CA VAL A 12 8.81 6.36 -3.77
C VAL A 12 9.09 6.65 -2.30
N ARG A 13 9.37 7.92 -1.97
CA ARG A 13 9.48 8.37 -0.59
C ARG A 13 8.29 9.28 -0.26
N GLN A 14 7.56 8.99 0.82
CA GLN A 14 6.48 9.86 1.30
C GLN A 14 7.04 11.21 1.76
N SER A 15 6.33 12.27 1.43
CA SER A 15 6.74 13.63 1.80
C SER A 15 6.39 13.99 3.24
N ASN A 16 5.32 13.40 3.80
CA ASN A 16 4.83 13.69 5.15
C ASN A 16 4.54 12.40 5.92
N ASN A 17 4.43 12.48 7.25
CA ASN A 17 4.18 11.33 8.12
C ASN A 17 2.78 10.69 7.99
N TYR A 18 1.85 11.30 7.23
CA TYR A 18 0.47 10.83 7.05
C TYR A 18 0.13 10.42 5.60
N THR A 19 1.11 10.47 4.69
CA THR A 19 0.87 10.27 3.25
C THR A 19 1.35 8.93 2.72
N CYS A 20 1.70 7.98 3.60
CA CYS A 20 2.13 6.62 3.24
C CYS A 20 1.22 5.94 2.22
N GLY A 21 -0.11 6.01 2.40
CA GLY A 21 -1.07 5.40 1.47
C GLY A 21 -1.09 6.08 0.09
N THR A 22 -0.96 7.40 0.04
CA THR A 22 -0.84 8.15 -1.22
C THR A 22 0.48 7.83 -1.93
N ALA A 23 1.59 7.75 -1.19
CA ALA A 23 2.90 7.41 -1.73
C ALA A 23 2.97 5.95 -2.21
N ALA A 24 2.35 5.01 -1.49
CA ALA A 24 2.19 3.64 -1.92
C ALA A 24 1.39 3.55 -3.22
N LEU A 25 0.29 4.30 -3.33
CA LEU A 25 -0.46 4.39 -4.59
C LEU A 25 0.39 4.99 -5.71
N LEU A 26 1.15 6.05 -5.44
CA LEU A 26 2.03 6.68 -6.43
C LEU A 26 3.00 5.68 -7.05
N ALA A 27 3.64 4.84 -6.22
CA ALA A 27 4.54 3.80 -6.69
C ALA A 27 3.84 2.78 -7.59
N VAL A 28 2.60 2.39 -7.24
CA VAL A 28 1.76 1.50 -8.06
C VAL A 28 1.39 2.16 -9.40
N LEU A 29 0.99 3.43 -9.40
CA LEU A 29 0.63 4.15 -10.63
C LEU A 29 1.85 4.31 -11.57
N TYR A 30 3.04 4.54 -11.00
CA TYR A 30 4.28 4.55 -11.77
C TYR A 30 4.62 3.16 -12.33
N TYR A 31 4.45 2.09 -11.56
CA TYR A 31 4.67 0.72 -12.02
C TYR A 31 3.81 0.40 -13.25
N TRP A 32 2.54 0.82 -13.24
CA TRP A 32 1.62 0.62 -14.36
C TRP A 32 1.72 1.70 -15.46
N GLN A 33 2.58 2.71 -15.29
CA GLN A 33 2.80 3.81 -16.24
C GLN A 33 1.51 4.60 -16.58
N VAL A 34 0.58 4.70 -15.62
CA VAL A 34 -0.71 5.38 -15.80
C VAL A 34 -0.76 6.77 -15.16
N TYR A 35 0.35 7.21 -14.55
CA TYR A 35 0.50 8.52 -13.95
C TYR A 35 1.96 8.97 -14.00
N ASP A 36 2.19 10.25 -14.29
CA ASP A 36 3.52 10.87 -14.40
C ASP A 36 3.68 12.09 -13.45
N GLY A 37 2.64 12.41 -12.67
CA GLY A 37 2.65 13.47 -11.68
C GLY A 37 3.35 13.09 -10.38
N ASN A 38 3.08 13.82 -9.30
CA ASN A 38 3.72 13.62 -8.00
C ASN A 38 2.68 13.37 -6.89
N GLU A 39 3.17 13.06 -5.68
CA GLU A 39 2.34 12.74 -4.51
C GLU A 39 1.31 13.83 -4.18
N SER A 40 1.69 15.11 -4.30
CA SER A 40 0.80 16.24 -3.97
C SER A 40 -0.45 16.28 -4.87
N GLY A 41 -0.32 15.87 -6.13
CA GLY A 41 -1.44 15.77 -7.08
C GLY A 41 -2.44 14.66 -6.74
N LEU A 42 -2.06 13.72 -5.88
CA LEU A 42 -2.89 12.60 -5.47
C LEU A 42 -3.60 12.81 -4.14
N LEU A 43 -3.15 13.75 -3.29
CA LEU A 43 -3.72 13.96 -1.96
C LEU A 43 -5.24 14.17 -1.98
N SER A 44 -5.74 15.00 -2.90
CA SER A 44 -7.18 15.25 -3.06
C SER A 44 -7.92 14.08 -3.71
N VAL A 45 -7.22 13.26 -4.49
CA VAL A 45 -7.80 12.08 -5.15
C VAL A 45 -8.00 10.96 -4.15
N THR A 46 -7.04 10.77 -3.25
CA THR A 46 -7.03 9.73 -2.22
C THR A 46 -7.70 10.18 -0.93
N ASP A 47 -8.28 11.38 -0.89
CA ASP A 47 -8.93 11.97 0.29
C ASP A 47 -7.99 11.98 1.52
N THR A 48 -6.69 12.22 1.28
CA THR A 48 -5.65 12.16 2.31
C THR A 48 -5.58 13.45 3.10
N THR A 49 -5.58 13.34 4.43
CA THR A 49 -5.48 14.49 5.34
C THR A 49 -4.48 14.23 6.45
N ALA A 50 -3.99 15.29 7.08
CA ALA A 50 -3.09 15.16 8.23
C ALA A 50 -3.76 14.50 9.45
N ALA A 51 -5.09 14.59 9.57
CA ALA A 51 -5.84 14.03 10.69
C ALA A 51 -6.11 12.52 10.53
N GLU A 52 -6.49 12.10 9.32
CA GLU A 52 -6.97 10.72 9.07
C GLU A 52 -5.97 9.87 8.26
N GLY A 53 -4.88 10.47 7.77
CA GLY A 53 -4.00 9.83 6.81
C GLY A 53 -4.72 9.53 5.49
N THR A 54 -4.40 8.40 4.88
CA THR A 54 -5.02 7.95 3.61
C THR A 54 -6.02 6.82 3.88
N PRO A 55 -7.33 7.01 3.61
CA PRO A 55 -8.31 5.96 3.77
C PRO A 55 -8.17 4.87 2.69
N PRO A 56 -8.41 3.57 2.99
CA PRO A 56 -8.30 2.50 2.00
C PRO A 56 -9.19 2.72 0.75
N LYS A 57 -10.40 3.26 0.96
CA LYS A 57 -11.32 3.62 -0.14
C LYS A 57 -10.75 4.71 -1.05
N GLY A 58 -9.98 5.64 -0.49
CA GLY A 58 -9.29 6.69 -1.24
C GLY A 58 -8.22 6.13 -2.16
N ILE A 59 -7.46 5.12 -1.70
CA ILE A 59 -6.48 4.39 -2.52
C ILE A 59 -7.17 3.71 -3.71
N VAL A 60 -8.26 2.97 -3.44
CA VAL A 60 -9.03 2.30 -4.50
C VAL A 60 -9.59 3.29 -5.52
N LYS A 61 -10.22 4.37 -5.05
CA LYS A 61 -10.74 5.46 -5.90
C LYS A 61 -9.63 6.08 -6.75
N GLY A 62 -8.45 6.30 -6.17
CA GLY A 62 -7.29 6.83 -6.88
C GLY A 62 -6.82 5.89 -7.98
N ALA A 63 -6.61 4.61 -7.68
CA ALA A 63 -6.22 3.62 -8.69
C ALA A 63 -7.24 3.54 -9.85
N GLN A 64 -8.53 3.50 -9.52
CA GLN A 64 -9.61 3.45 -10.51
C GLN A 64 -9.69 4.72 -11.36
N LYS A 65 -9.45 5.90 -10.76
CA LYS A 65 -9.43 7.18 -11.50
C LYS A 65 -8.38 7.18 -12.61
N TYR A 66 -7.26 6.49 -12.42
CA TYR A 66 -6.19 6.36 -13.42
C TYR A 66 -6.28 5.08 -14.25
N GLY A 67 -7.44 4.42 -14.28
CA GLY A 67 -7.72 3.32 -15.20
C GLY A 67 -7.32 1.93 -14.72
N LEU A 68 -6.90 1.76 -13.46
CA LEU A 68 -6.61 0.46 -12.90
C LEU A 68 -7.87 -0.21 -12.35
N ALA A 69 -7.98 -1.53 -12.52
CA ALA A 69 -8.92 -2.34 -11.76
C ALA A 69 -8.39 -2.54 -10.34
N ALA A 70 -9.06 -1.95 -9.34
CA ALA A 70 -8.64 -2.02 -7.95
C ALA A 70 -9.84 -2.31 -7.03
N TYR A 71 -9.59 -3.06 -5.96
CA TYR A 71 -10.55 -3.36 -4.91
C TYR A 71 -9.85 -3.44 -3.55
N TYR A 72 -10.62 -3.20 -2.49
CA TYR A 72 -10.17 -3.39 -1.11
C TYR A 72 -10.64 -4.74 -0.60
N LYS A 73 -9.78 -5.44 0.15
CA LYS A 73 -10.09 -6.75 0.74
C LYS A 73 -9.43 -6.89 2.10
N GLU A 74 -10.19 -7.40 3.05
CA GLU A 74 -9.71 -7.75 4.39
C GLU A 74 -9.47 -9.25 4.50
N MET A 75 -8.73 -9.65 5.54
CA MET A 75 -8.46 -11.07 5.87
C MET A 75 -7.83 -11.85 4.71
N VAL A 76 -6.92 -11.20 3.97
CA VAL A 76 -6.17 -11.83 2.88
C VAL A 76 -5.17 -12.83 3.47
N THR A 77 -5.15 -14.05 2.94
CA THR A 77 -4.18 -15.08 3.35
C THR A 77 -2.84 -14.89 2.65
N ILE A 78 -1.78 -15.44 3.23
CA ILE A 78 -0.44 -15.46 2.61
C ILE A 78 -0.49 -16.09 1.21
N ASP A 79 -1.24 -17.18 1.02
CA ASP A 79 -1.40 -17.83 -0.29
C ASP A 79 -2.14 -16.94 -1.30
N GLY A 80 -3.10 -16.12 -0.82
CA GLY A 80 -3.75 -15.10 -1.64
C GLY A 80 -2.74 -14.06 -2.15
N LEU A 81 -1.84 -13.60 -1.29
CA LEU A 81 -0.76 -12.66 -1.68
C LEU A 81 0.21 -13.29 -2.69
N ARG A 82 0.58 -14.56 -2.50
CA ARG A 82 1.41 -15.30 -3.46
C ARG A 82 0.73 -15.43 -4.83
N THR A 83 -0.57 -15.71 -4.83
CA THR A 83 -1.37 -15.82 -6.05
C THR A 83 -1.42 -14.49 -6.80
N ALA A 84 -1.69 -13.39 -6.10
CA ALA A 84 -1.70 -12.05 -6.67
C ALA A 84 -0.34 -11.68 -7.30
N LEU A 85 0.76 -11.88 -6.56
CA LEU A 85 2.10 -11.65 -7.08
C LEU A 85 2.43 -12.52 -8.30
N GLY A 86 2.05 -13.79 -8.28
CA GLY A 86 2.23 -14.72 -9.40
C GLY A 86 1.45 -14.31 -10.65
N GLY A 87 0.31 -13.61 -10.48
CA GLY A 87 -0.48 -13.01 -11.55
C GLY A 87 0.03 -11.65 -12.03
N GLY A 88 1.07 -11.08 -11.41
CA GLY A 88 1.58 -9.75 -11.74
C GLY A 88 0.77 -8.60 -11.14
N GLU A 89 -0.12 -8.88 -10.18
CA GLU A 89 -0.90 -7.86 -9.47
C GLU A 89 -0.02 -7.11 -8.47
N THR A 90 -0.16 -5.77 -8.42
CA THR A 90 0.42 -4.94 -7.38
C THR A 90 -0.48 -4.92 -6.15
N VAL A 91 0.06 -5.25 -4.97
CA VAL A 91 -0.70 -5.28 -3.71
C VAL A 91 -0.19 -4.21 -2.76
N ILE A 92 -1.09 -3.31 -2.35
CA ILE A 92 -0.85 -2.37 -1.23
C ILE A 92 -1.41 -3.02 0.04
N LEU A 93 -0.59 -3.14 1.07
CA LEU A 93 -0.96 -3.71 2.36
C LEU A 93 -1.04 -2.61 3.41
N ASP A 94 -2.14 -2.62 4.16
CA ASP A 94 -2.26 -1.91 5.43
C ASP A 94 -1.74 -2.84 6.53
N ILE A 95 -0.56 -2.56 7.06
CA ILE A 95 0.06 -3.33 8.14
C ILE A 95 0.04 -2.52 9.42
N GLN A 96 -0.26 -3.20 10.53
CA GLN A 96 -0.24 -2.59 11.86
C GLN A 96 0.72 -3.35 12.76
N ALA A 97 1.51 -2.62 13.54
CA ALA A 97 2.48 -3.21 14.47
C ALA A 97 2.72 -2.30 15.68
N TRP A 98 3.36 -2.83 16.72
CA TRP A 98 3.85 -2.06 17.88
C TRP A 98 2.81 -1.23 18.62
N PRO A 99 1.72 -1.84 19.08
CA PRO A 99 0.71 -1.08 19.81
C PRO A 99 1.28 -0.62 21.15
N ASP A 100 1.15 0.66 21.50
CA ASP A 100 1.56 1.19 22.81
C ASP A 100 0.95 0.40 23.97
N LYS A 101 -0.27 -0.09 23.76
CA LYS A 101 -1.04 -0.84 24.74
C LYS A 101 -1.68 -2.08 24.13
N PRO A 102 -0.92 -3.16 23.85
CA PRO A 102 -1.33 -4.29 23.01
C PRO A 102 -2.63 -4.96 23.44
N LYS A 103 -2.92 -4.93 24.75
CA LYS A 103 -4.05 -5.64 25.36
C LYS A 103 -5.33 -4.81 25.48
N GLU A 104 -5.27 -3.50 25.24
CA GLU A 104 -6.42 -2.60 25.48
C GLU A 104 -7.38 -2.53 24.30
N MET A 105 -6.94 -2.86 23.08
CA MET A 105 -7.76 -2.70 21.88
C MET A 105 -7.45 -3.75 20.81
N PRO A 106 -8.47 -4.42 20.23
CA PRO A 106 -8.30 -5.27 19.07
C PRO A 106 -7.70 -4.50 17.88
N TRP A 107 -6.84 -5.14 17.09
CA TRP A 107 -6.22 -4.53 15.90
C TRP A 107 -7.23 -3.91 14.93
N VAL A 108 -8.38 -4.57 14.75
CA VAL A 108 -9.48 -4.07 13.89
C VAL A 108 -10.03 -2.70 14.32
N GLN A 109 -9.77 -2.25 15.54
CA GLN A 109 -10.19 -0.94 16.07
C GLN A 109 -9.03 0.06 16.15
N ARG A 110 -7.78 -0.36 15.92
CA ARG A 110 -6.62 0.52 15.93
C ARG A 110 -6.42 1.20 14.59
N ARG A 111 -6.09 2.48 14.67
CA ARG A 111 -5.84 3.36 13.51
C ARG A 111 -4.49 4.08 13.63
N GLU A 112 -3.90 4.09 14.82
CA GLU A 112 -2.75 4.93 15.18
C GLU A 112 -1.40 4.33 14.77
N ASP A 113 -1.36 2.99 14.64
CA ASP A 113 -0.12 2.23 14.37
C ASP A 113 -0.10 1.60 12.96
N GLY A 114 -0.90 2.14 12.03
CA GLY A 114 -1.05 1.62 10.67
C GLY A 114 -0.06 2.24 9.68
N HIS A 115 0.44 1.43 8.75
CA HIS A 115 1.36 1.86 7.70
C HIS A 115 1.07 1.14 6.39
N TYR A 116 1.13 1.88 5.28
CA TYR A 116 0.92 1.30 3.95
C TYR A 116 2.24 0.98 3.27
N VAL A 117 2.36 -0.25 2.78
CA VAL A 117 3.52 -0.72 2.02
C VAL A 117 3.08 -1.42 0.74
N VAL A 118 3.94 -1.43 -0.29
CA VAL A 118 3.66 -2.16 -1.54
C VAL A 118 4.43 -3.48 -1.54
N LEU A 119 3.73 -4.59 -1.64
CA LEU A 119 4.35 -5.91 -1.75
C LEU A 119 5.04 -6.05 -3.11
N THR A 120 6.35 -6.33 -3.11
CA THR A 120 7.16 -6.44 -4.32
C THR A 120 7.60 -7.88 -4.62
N ALA A 121 7.76 -8.70 -3.59
CA ALA A 121 8.12 -10.11 -3.74
C ALA A 121 7.80 -10.90 -2.47
N MET A 122 7.77 -12.23 -2.60
CA MET A 122 7.77 -13.16 -1.48
C MET A 122 8.64 -14.36 -1.81
N ASP A 123 9.35 -14.88 -0.82
CA ASP A 123 9.98 -16.19 -0.87
C ASP A 123 9.36 -17.12 0.21
N VAL A 124 10.02 -18.22 0.53
CA VAL A 124 9.51 -19.19 1.51
C VAL A 124 9.48 -18.64 2.94
N GLU A 125 10.28 -17.62 3.24
CA GLU A 125 10.54 -17.13 4.60
C GLU A 125 10.17 -15.65 4.76
N TYR A 126 10.31 -14.83 3.70
CA TYR A 126 10.18 -13.38 3.75
C TYR A 126 9.18 -12.83 2.74
N ALA A 127 8.54 -11.73 3.13
CA ALA A 127 7.86 -10.81 2.24
C ALA A 127 8.71 -9.53 2.10
N TYR A 128 8.78 -9.00 0.88
CA TYR A 128 9.61 -7.85 0.54
C TYR A 128 8.73 -6.70 0.09
N PHE A 129 9.00 -5.51 0.61
CA PHE A 129 8.14 -4.35 0.43
C PHE A 129 8.91 -3.16 -0.15
N MET A 130 8.21 -2.37 -0.96
CA MET A 130 8.54 -0.97 -1.15
C MET A 130 7.83 -0.21 -0.04
N ASP A 131 8.63 0.46 0.76
CA ASP A 131 8.23 1.21 1.93
C ASP A 131 8.35 2.71 1.60
N PRO A 132 7.23 3.45 1.57
CA PRO A 132 7.22 4.88 1.24
C PRO A 132 7.84 5.76 2.32
#